data_AF-A0A916FRF2-F1
#
_entry.id   AF-A0A916FRF2-F1
#
_cell.length_a   1.000
_cell.length_b   1.000
_cell.length_c   1.000
_cell.angle_alpha   90.00
_cell.angle_beta   90.00
_cell.angle_gamma   90.00
#
_symmetry.space_group_name_H-M   'P 1'
#
loop_
_entity.id
_entity.type
_entity.pdbx_description
1 polymer ?
#
loop_
_entity_poly.entity_id
_entity_poly.type
_entity_poly.pdbx_seq_one_letter_code
_entity_poly.pdbx_strand_id
1 'polypeptide(L)'
;MDADDLVLVALINTPRDLEIARAEHWYRIPAKHAPAHLTQVRYLAFYLTRAFDDCKWTIREYAPVRGHELVRRRDLFPGEDDHPRAEDAYYKLQIGALISLPRPIVSQSGRRILFIWTTGDKFSRAVEINDLLGKSDADDALWQGLKDAGIHAERQMTISDGRARYRVDFWITCAQGNLAIILGDVPRRMPHGRAWRAMRFSADELENVDNCAHQVSRMIRELGGTKYLQRGATK
;
A
#
# COMPACT_ATOMS: atom_id res chain seq x y z
N MET A 1 7.06 0.61 19.42
CA MET A 1 6.46 -0.18 18.33
C MET A 1 7.31 -1.41 18.24
N ASP A 2 6.71 -2.55 18.55
CA ASP A 2 7.32 -3.86 18.53
C ASP A 2 7.19 -4.45 17.13
N ALA A 3 7.98 -5.49 16.82
CA ALA A 3 8.04 -6.08 15.49
C ALA A 3 6.67 -6.58 14.98
N ASP A 4 5.92 -7.23 15.86
CA ASP A 4 4.63 -7.85 15.54
C ASP A 4 3.44 -6.90 15.73
N ASP A 5 3.67 -5.64 16.12
CA ASP A 5 2.60 -4.66 16.26
C ASP A 5 1.88 -4.47 14.92
N LEU A 6 0.55 -4.54 14.94
CA LEU A 6 -0.25 -4.31 13.75
C LEU A 6 -0.34 -2.81 13.46
N VAL A 7 0.18 -2.40 12.31
CA VAL A 7 0.13 -1.03 11.81
C VAL A 7 -0.87 -0.96 10.66
N LEU A 8 -1.82 -0.04 10.77
CA LEU A 8 -2.73 0.30 9.70
C LEU A 8 -2.28 1.60 9.04
N VAL A 9 -1.94 1.55 7.76
CA VAL A 9 -1.80 2.77 6.96
C VAL A 9 -3.18 3.17 6.47
N ALA A 10 -3.60 4.39 6.73
CA ALA A 10 -4.88 4.95 6.31
C ALA A 10 -4.71 6.21 5.46
N LEU A 11 -5.61 6.37 4.50
CA LEU A 11 -5.64 7.51 3.59
C LEU A 11 -6.13 8.80 4.27
N ILE A 12 -5.38 9.90 4.16
CA ILE A 12 -5.90 11.24 4.45
C ILE A 12 -6.11 12.03 3.16
N ASN A 13 -7.36 12.43 2.93
CA ASN A 13 -7.79 13.11 1.71
C ASN A 13 -7.70 14.64 1.81
N THR A 14 -7.73 15.22 3.01
CA THR A 14 -7.78 16.68 3.20
C THR A 14 -6.85 17.13 4.32
N PRO A 15 -6.24 18.33 4.23
CA PRO A 15 -5.45 18.91 5.32
C PRO A 15 -6.23 19.05 6.63
N ARG A 16 -7.54 19.38 6.55
CA ARG A 16 -8.44 19.47 7.72
C ARG A 16 -8.48 18.14 8.50
N ASP A 17 -8.56 17.01 7.80
CA ASP A 17 -8.58 15.69 8.45
C ASP A 17 -7.27 15.38 9.18
N LEU A 18 -6.12 15.81 8.65
CA LEU A 18 -4.84 15.65 9.34
C LEU A 18 -4.75 16.55 10.58
N GLU A 19 -5.28 17.77 10.49
CA GLU A 19 -5.30 18.69 11.62
C GLU A 19 -6.17 18.17 12.77
N ILE A 20 -7.34 17.60 12.46
CA ILE A 20 -8.17 16.91 13.45
C ILE A 20 -7.39 15.79 14.14
N ALA A 21 -6.65 14.97 13.38
CA ALA A 21 -5.84 13.90 13.96
C ALA A 21 -4.75 14.44 14.91
N ARG A 22 -4.15 15.59 14.57
CA ARG A 22 -3.12 16.26 15.39
C ARG A 22 -3.68 16.92 16.64
N ALA A 23 -4.75 17.70 16.50
CA ALA A 23 -5.28 18.55 17.56
C ALA A 23 -6.29 17.83 18.45
N GLU A 24 -7.12 16.97 17.87
CA GLU A 24 -8.22 16.29 18.57
C GLU A 24 -7.92 14.82 18.89
N HIS A 25 -6.79 14.29 18.40
CA HIS A 25 -6.32 12.95 18.71
C HIS A 25 -7.30 11.83 18.34
N TRP A 26 -7.96 11.95 17.19
CA TRP A 26 -8.77 10.88 16.63
C TRP A 26 -8.73 10.79 15.11
N TYR A 27 -9.02 9.60 14.57
CA TYR A 27 -9.20 9.36 13.15
C TYR A 27 -10.47 8.53 12.89
N ARG A 28 -11.14 8.72 11.76
CA ARG A 28 -12.40 8.00 11.43
C ARG A 28 -12.26 7.05 10.26
N ILE A 29 -12.97 5.93 10.36
CA ILE A 29 -13.14 4.97 9.25
C ILE A 29 -14.64 4.69 9.09
N PRO A 30 -15.24 4.89 7.90
CA PRO A 30 -16.62 4.47 7.66
C PRO A 30 -16.80 2.99 7.99
N ALA A 31 -17.79 2.62 8.79
CA ALA A 31 -17.95 1.24 9.29
C ALA A 31 -18.09 0.23 8.14
N LYS A 32 -18.79 0.60 7.06
CA LYS A 32 -18.94 -0.21 5.83
C LYS A 32 -17.62 -0.47 5.06
N HIS A 33 -16.56 0.26 5.39
CA HIS A 33 -15.23 0.11 4.79
C HIS A 33 -14.17 -0.26 5.84
N ALA A 34 -14.58 -0.48 7.09
CA ALA A 34 -13.69 -0.85 8.16
C ALA A 34 -13.08 -2.23 7.87
N PRO A 35 -11.75 -2.36 7.90
CA PRO A 35 -11.14 -3.64 7.65
C PRO A 35 -11.30 -4.58 8.87
N ALA A 36 -11.38 -5.88 8.62
CA ALA A 36 -11.88 -6.87 9.59
C ALA A 36 -11.15 -6.89 10.94
N HIS A 37 -9.85 -6.61 10.96
CA HIS A 37 -9.01 -6.64 12.17
C HIS A 37 -8.75 -5.26 12.77
N LEU A 38 -9.63 -4.28 12.52
CA LEU A 38 -9.45 -2.90 12.99
C LEU A 38 -9.19 -2.80 14.50
N THR A 39 -9.81 -3.65 15.30
CA THR A 39 -9.70 -3.65 16.76
C THR A 39 -8.33 -4.10 17.28
N GLN A 40 -7.52 -4.76 16.43
CA GLN A 40 -6.17 -5.22 16.76
C GLN A 40 -5.08 -4.20 16.37
N VAL A 41 -5.45 -3.12 15.67
CA VAL A 41 -4.52 -2.07 15.25
C VAL A 41 -3.89 -1.42 16.48
N ARG A 42 -2.56 -1.44 16.53
CA ARG A 42 -1.77 -0.79 17.58
C ARG A 42 -1.30 0.59 17.17
N TYR A 43 -1.08 0.81 15.87
CA TYR A 43 -0.67 2.11 15.33
C TYR A 43 -1.40 2.42 14.03
N LEU A 44 -1.66 3.72 13.83
CA LEU A 44 -2.21 4.26 12.62
C LEU A 44 -1.15 5.15 11.95
N ALA A 45 -0.91 4.96 10.66
CA ALA A 45 -0.01 5.79 9.86
C ALA A 45 -0.77 6.47 8.73
N PHE A 46 -0.39 7.69 8.37
CA PHE A 46 -1.20 8.54 7.49
C PHE A 46 -0.59 8.69 6.10
N TYR A 47 -1.22 8.08 5.10
CA TYR A 47 -0.85 8.25 3.70
C TYR A 47 -1.55 9.46 3.10
N LEU A 48 -0.75 10.46 2.69
CA LEU A 48 -1.23 11.75 2.24
C LEU A 48 -1.57 11.72 0.74
N THR A 49 -2.72 12.27 0.36
CA THR A 49 -3.12 12.37 -1.05
C THR A 49 -2.52 13.57 -1.77
N ARG A 50 -2.89 13.73 -3.05
CA ARG A 50 -2.56 14.91 -3.88
C ARG A 50 -2.90 16.26 -3.24
N ALA A 51 -3.81 16.31 -2.25
CA ALA A 51 -4.20 17.54 -1.57
C ALA A 51 -3.10 18.12 -0.65
N PHE A 52 -1.97 17.43 -0.52
CA PHE A 52 -0.85 17.80 0.34
C PHE A 52 0.38 18.27 -0.43
N ASP A 53 0.23 18.67 -1.70
CA ASP A 53 1.28 19.26 -2.54
C ASP A 53 2.63 18.52 -2.48
N ASP A 54 3.67 19.13 -1.91
CA ASP A 54 5.03 18.55 -1.79
C ASP A 54 5.08 17.33 -0.84
N CYS A 55 4.08 17.19 0.02
CA CYS A 55 3.92 16.07 0.92
C CYS A 55 3.03 14.96 0.35
N LYS A 56 2.46 15.12 -0.85
CA LYS A 56 1.57 14.09 -1.43
C LYS A 56 2.27 12.75 -1.63
N TRP A 57 1.48 11.70 -1.55
CA TRP A 57 1.88 10.31 -1.79
C TRP A 57 2.98 9.83 -0.85
N THR A 58 2.96 10.31 0.40
CA THR A 58 3.91 9.92 1.43
C THR A 58 3.20 9.55 2.73
N ILE A 59 3.87 8.77 3.55
CA ILE A 59 3.60 8.62 4.97
C ILE A 59 4.69 9.39 5.71
N ARG A 60 4.28 10.32 6.57
CA ARG A 60 5.19 11.18 7.33
C ARG A 60 4.99 11.05 8.83
N GLU A 61 3.77 10.74 9.24
CA GLU A 61 3.39 10.69 10.63
C GLU A 61 2.56 9.44 10.92
N TYR A 62 2.68 8.98 12.15
CA TYR A 62 1.91 7.86 12.70
C TYR A 62 1.58 8.12 14.16
N ALA A 63 0.61 7.40 14.72
CA ALA A 63 0.20 7.57 16.11
C ALA A 63 -0.20 6.21 16.72
N PRO A 64 0.06 5.98 18.02
CA PRO A 64 -0.45 4.81 18.71
C PRO A 64 -1.98 4.90 18.84
N VAL A 65 -2.69 3.81 18.57
CA VAL A 65 -4.13 3.71 18.82
C VAL A 65 -4.36 3.49 20.31
N ARG A 66 -5.28 4.25 20.88
CA ARG A 66 -5.63 4.26 22.31
C ARG A 66 -6.99 3.63 22.58
N GLY A 67 -7.87 3.64 21.59
CA GLY A 67 -9.20 3.06 21.69
C GLY A 67 -9.94 3.14 20.36
N HIS A 68 -11.14 2.58 20.34
CA HIS A 68 -12.09 2.81 19.26
C HIS A 68 -13.52 2.82 19.81
N GLU A 69 -14.39 3.59 19.17
CA GLU A 69 -15.83 3.59 19.43
C GLU A 69 -16.60 3.68 18.10
N LEU A 70 -17.86 3.23 18.10
CA LEU A 70 -18.76 3.34 16.96
C LEU A 70 -19.69 4.54 17.15
N VAL A 71 -19.63 5.50 16.24
CA VAL A 71 -20.37 6.78 16.30
C VAL A 71 -20.99 7.10 14.95
N ARG A 72 -21.88 8.10 14.90
CA ARG A 72 -22.41 8.63 13.63
C ARG A 72 -21.53 9.74 13.12
N ARG A 73 -21.63 10.05 11.82
CA ARG A 73 -20.90 11.18 11.24
C ARG A 73 -21.25 12.51 11.91
N ARG A 74 -22.52 12.75 12.22
CA ARG A 74 -22.96 13.99 12.88
C ARG A 74 -22.28 14.21 14.23
N ASP A 75 -22.02 13.13 14.97
CA ASP A 75 -21.34 13.19 16.26
C ASP A 75 -19.85 13.56 16.12
N LEU A 76 -19.24 13.21 14.98
CA LEU A 76 -17.85 13.55 14.65
C LEU A 76 -17.68 14.98 14.13
N PHE A 77 -18.72 15.56 13.53
CA PHE A 77 -18.69 16.88 12.94
C PHE A 77 -19.92 17.70 13.35
N PRO A 78 -19.95 18.19 14.61
CA PRO A 78 -21.04 19.05 15.07
C PRO A 78 -21.08 20.32 14.18
N GLY A 79 -22.14 20.46 13.38
CA GLY A 79 -22.27 21.51 12.36
C GLY A 79 -22.36 21.02 10.91
N GLU A 80 -22.20 19.71 10.66
CA GLU A 80 -22.46 19.07 9.36
C GLU A 80 -23.71 18.17 9.40
N ASP A 81 -24.75 18.58 10.12
CA ASP A 81 -25.94 17.74 10.39
C ASP A 81 -26.74 17.40 9.13
N ASP A 82 -26.79 18.31 8.16
CA ASP A 82 -27.47 18.11 6.86
C ASP A 82 -26.61 17.34 5.84
N HIS A 83 -25.44 16.83 6.23
CA HIS A 83 -24.59 16.06 5.32
C HIS A 83 -25.33 14.79 4.87
N PRO A 84 -25.27 14.37 3.58
CA PRO A 84 -25.93 13.16 3.06
C PRO A 84 -25.54 11.83 3.73
N ARG A 85 -24.59 11.87 4.67
CA ARG A 85 -24.03 10.73 5.41
C ARG A 85 -24.03 10.98 6.91
N ALA A 86 -24.79 11.96 7.40
CA ALA A 86 -24.83 12.34 8.81
C ALA A 86 -25.14 11.13 9.72
N GLU A 87 -25.96 10.20 9.22
CA GLU A 87 -26.39 8.98 9.90
C GLU A 87 -25.51 7.74 9.61
N ASP A 88 -24.54 7.84 8.69
CA ASP A 88 -23.62 6.72 8.43
C ASP A 88 -22.79 6.43 9.69
N ALA A 89 -22.61 5.14 10.00
CA ALA A 89 -21.77 4.69 11.10
C ALA A 89 -20.27 4.79 10.76
N TYR A 90 -19.47 5.25 11.72
CA TYR A 90 -18.01 5.37 11.63
C TYR A 90 -17.37 4.79 12.89
N TYR A 91 -16.25 4.10 12.71
CA TYR A 91 -15.31 3.88 13.80
C TYR A 91 -14.54 5.16 14.02
N LYS A 92 -14.61 5.71 15.24
CA LYS A 92 -13.69 6.75 15.73
C LYS A 92 -12.58 6.05 16.48
N LEU A 93 -11.38 6.09 15.92
CA LEU A 93 -10.16 5.61 16.57
C LEU A 93 -9.59 6.75 17.40
N GLN A 94 -9.51 6.60 18.73
CA GLN A 94 -8.73 7.51 19.55
C GLN A 94 -7.25 7.16 19.36
N ILE A 95 -6.42 8.17 19.10
CA ILE A 95 -4.99 8.02 18.85
C ILE A 95 -4.19 8.86 19.83
N GLY A 96 -2.89 8.61 19.95
CA GLY A 96 -1.98 9.49 20.68
C GLY A 96 -1.58 10.73 19.87
N ALA A 97 -0.62 11.48 20.41
CA ALA A 97 0.09 12.49 19.64
C ALA A 97 0.73 11.86 18.39
N LEU A 98 0.72 12.61 17.28
CA LEU A 98 1.39 12.19 16.06
C LEU A 98 2.90 12.22 16.25
N ILE A 99 3.55 11.17 15.78
CA ILE A 99 4.98 10.97 15.81
C ILE A 99 5.47 11.09 14.37
N SER A 100 6.42 12.00 14.14
CA SER A 100 7.05 12.16 12.83
C SER A 100 8.03 11.02 12.56
N LEU A 101 7.99 10.47 11.36
CA LEU A 101 9.01 9.56 10.87
C LEU A 101 10.31 10.33 10.61
N PRO A 102 11.49 9.74 10.91
CA PRO A 102 12.77 10.35 10.57
C PRO A 102 12.94 10.60 9.06
N ARG A 103 12.32 9.74 8.24
CA ARG A 103 12.26 9.85 6.78
C ARG A 103 10.87 9.45 6.29
N PRO A 104 10.30 10.16 5.30
CA PRO A 104 9.00 9.80 4.75
C PRO A 104 9.06 8.47 4.00
N ILE A 105 8.02 7.64 4.13
CA ILE A 105 7.81 6.47 3.28
C ILE A 105 7.07 6.94 2.03
N VAL A 106 7.68 6.80 0.86
CA VAL A 106 7.18 7.41 -0.40
C VAL A 106 6.47 6.43 -1.31
N SER A 107 5.43 6.85 -2.02
CA SER A 107 4.88 6.11 -3.17
C SER A 107 5.45 6.70 -4.46
N GLN A 108 6.29 5.93 -5.15
CA GLN A 108 6.89 6.33 -6.43
C GLN A 108 5.84 6.46 -7.54
N SER A 109 4.80 5.61 -7.50
CA SER A 109 3.72 5.58 -8.50
C SER A 109 2.52 6.48 -8.18
N GLY A 110 2.49 7.12 -7.01
CA GLY A 110 1.33 7.92 -6.56
C GLY A 110 0.06 7.09 -6.38
N ARG A 111 0.21 5.86 -5.87
CA ARG A 111 -0.85 4.86 -5.80
C ARG A 111 -2.04 5.34 -4.96
N ARG A 112 -3.26 5.02 -5.43
CA ARG A 112 -4.48 5.16 -4.64
C ARG A 112 -4.56 4.03 -3.62
N ILE A 113 -4.42 4.38 -2.35
CA ILE A 113 -4.46 3.44 -1.23
C ILE A 113 -5.66 3.84 -0.37
N LEU A 114 -6.46 2.87 0.06
CA LEU A 114 -7.44 3.10 1.13
C LEU A 114 -6.83 2.67 2.46
N PHE A 115 -6.38 1.41 2.52
CA PHE A 115 -5.73 0.82 3.68
C PHE A 115 -4.57 -0.09 3.27
N ILE A 116 -3.52 -0.12 4.08
CA ILE A 116 -2.48 -1.16 4.06
C ILE A 116 -2.34 -1.72 5.46
N TRP A 117 -2.40 -3.05 5.55
CA TRP A 117 -2.03 -3.79 6.74
C TRP A 117 -0.57 -4.16 6.67
N THR A 118 0.19 -3.81 7.71
CA THR A 118 1.61 -4.13 7.81
C THR A 118 1.98 -4.39 9.26
N THR A 119 3.14 -5.00 9.48
CA THR A 119 3.73 -5.19 10.80
C THR A 119 4.59 -3.99 11.18
N GLY A 120 4.85 -3.81 12.47
CA GLY A 120 5.75 -2.79 13.00
C GLY A 120 7.17 -2.97 12.45
N ASP A 121 7.60 -4.22 12.29
CA ASP A 121 8.87 -4.59 11.68
C ASP A 121 9.03 -4.04 10.27
N LYS A 122 8.07 -4.33 9.37
CA LYS A 122 8.04 -3.77 8.01
C LYS A 122 7.93 -2.25 8.01
N PHE A 123 7.05 -1.70 8.83
CA PHE A 123 6.82 -0.25 8.90
C PHE A 123 8.08 0.52 9.31
N SER A 124 8.83 0.00 10.28
CA SER A 124 10.05 0.64 10.79
C SER A 124 11.19 0.70 9.77
N ARG A 125 11.24 -0.25 8.84
CA ARG A 125 12.29 -0.35 7.80
C ARG A 125 11.88 0.20 6.45
N ALA A 126 10.59 0.45 6.23
CA ALA A 126 10.09 0.86 4.93
C ALA A 126 10.70 2.18 4.48
N VAL A 127 11.10 2.21 3.20
CA VAL A 127 11.56 3.43 2.51
C VAL A 127 10.53 3.84 1.47
N GLU A 128 9.81 2.86 0.91
CA GLU A 128 8.70 3.08 -0.01
C GLU A 128 7.45 2.29 0.36
N ILE A 129 6.32 2.67 -0.22
CA ILE A 129 5.02 2.03 0.04
C ILE A 129 5.02 0.53 -0.28
N ASN A 130 5.76 0.08 -1.30
CA ASN A 130 5.80 -1.36 -1.63
C ASN A 130 6.49 -2.20 -0.54
N ASP A 131 7.34 -1.59 0.29
CA ASP A 131 7.95 -2.28 1.45
C ASP A 131 6.91 -2.65 2.53
N LEU A 132 5.77 -1.95 2.57
CA LEU A 132 4.68 -2.20 3.53
C LEU A 132 3.73 -3.31 3.08
N LEU A 133 3.88 -3.78 1.84
CA LEU A 133 3.02 -4.82 1.26
C LEU A 133 3.64 -6.21 1.48
N GLY A 134 2.95 -7.23 0.97
CA GLY A 134 3.38 -8.62 1.04
C GLY A 134 2.42 -9.49 1.83
N LYS A 135 2.35 -10.77 1.45
CA LYS A 135 1.44 -11.75 2.09
C LYS A 135 2.17 -12.88 2.81
N SER A 136 3.48 -12.99 2.67
CA SER A 136 4.31 -14.03 3.29
C SER A 136 5.80 -13.66 3.22
N ASP A 137 6.63 -14.36 4.00
CA ASP A 137 8.09 -14.17 3.98
C ASP A 137 8.69 -14.46 2.60
N ALA A 138 8.17 -15.45 1.87
CA ALA A 138 8.60 -15.75 0.50
C ALA A 138 8.27 -14.62 -0.51
N ASP A 139 7.13 -13.94 -0.33
CA ASP A 139 6.77 -12.74 -1.12
C ASP A 139 7.74 -11.59 -0.81
N ASP A 140 8.06 -11.39 0.47
CA ASP A 140 9.02 -10.37 0.90
C ASP A 140 10.46 -10.68 0.45
N ALA A 141 10.87 -11.94 0.47
CA ALA A 141 12.17 -12.36 -0.01
C ALA A 141 12.32 -12.11 -1.52
N LEU A 142 11.30 -12.46 -2.33
CA LEU A 142 11.32 -12.10 -3.75
C LEU A 142 11.30 -10.59 -3.97
N TRP A 143 10.55 -9.83 -3.16
CA TRP A 143 10.60 -8.37 -3.23
C TRP A 143 12.02 -7.84 -3.00
N GLN A 144 12.74 -8.31 -1.98
CA GLN A 144 14.14 -7.92 -1.76
C GLN A 144 15.04 -8.36 -2.91
N GLY A 145 14.92 -9.61 -3.40
CA GLY A 145 15.72 -10.08 -4.54
C GLY A 145 15.50 -9.25 -5.82
N LEU A 146 14.28 -8.77 -6.06
CA LEU A 146 14.02 -7.83 -7.16
C LEU A 146 14.68 -6.46 -6.93
N LYS A 147 14.62 -5.92 -5.71
CA LYS A 147 15.30 -4.65 -5.36
C LYS A 147 16.82 -4.76 -5.52
N ASP A 148 17.41 -5.84 -5.03
CA ASP A 148 18.86 -6.10 -5.11
C ASP A 148 19.32 -6.23 -6.56
N ALA A 149 18.47 -6.79 -7.43
CA ALA A 149 18.68 -6.85 -8.88
C ALA A 149 18.42 -5.51 -9.61
N GLY A 150 18.06 -4.44 -8.89
CA GLY A 150 17.72 -3.13 -9.47
C GLY A 150 16.41 -3.12 -10.26
N ILE A 151 15.51 -4.08 -10.00
CA ILE A 151 14.23 -4.22 -10.68
C ILE A 151 13.16 -3.45 -9.90
N HIS A 152 12.60 -2.44 -10.55
CA HIS A 152 11.45 -1.73 -10.02
C HIS A 152 10.15 -2.48 -10.34
N ALA A 153 9.36 -2.75 -9.30
CA ALA A 153 8.08 -3.44 -9.41
C ALA A 153 7.03 -2.79 -8.51
N GLU A 154 5.78 -2.77 -8.95
CA GLU A 154 4.64 -2.43 -8.10
C GLU A 154 4.04 -3.71 -7.51
N ARG A 155 3.84 -3.74 -6.18
CA ARG A 155 3.30 -4.92 -5.48
C ARG A 155 1.78 -4.91 -5.41
N GLN A 156 1.16 -6.08 -5.42
CA GLN A 156 -0.28 -6.30 -5.19
C GLN A 156 -1.18 -5.41 -6.07
N MET A 157 -0.90 -5.33 -7.36
CA MET A 157 -1.63 -4.47 -8.29
C MET A 157 -2.91 -5.12 -8.80
N THR A 158 -3.90 -4.28 -9.14
CA THR A 158 -5.03 -4.68 -9.98
C THR A 158 -4.86 -4.05 -11.36
N ILE A 159 -4.66 -4.88 -12.37
CA ILE A 159 -4.49 -4.47 -13.76
C ILE A 159 -5.72 -4.88 -14.58
N SER A 160 -5.95 -4.21 -15.70
CA SER A 160 -7.08 -4.52 -16.59
C SER A 160 -6.66 -4.46 -18.06
N ASP A 161 -7.20 -5.36 -18.87
CA ASP A 161 -7.09 -5.38 -20.32
C ASP A 161 -8.36 -4.81 -21.02
N GLY A 162 -9.25 -4.19 -20.25
CA GLY A 162 -10.55 -3.70 -20.72
C GLY A 162 -11.68 -4.74 -20.70
N ARG A 163 -11.36 -6.04 -20.65
CA ARG A 163 -12.36 -7.13 -20.59
C ARG A 163 -12.44 -7.76 -19.21
N ALA A 164 -11.31 -7.84 -18.52
CA ALA A 164 -11.22 -8.39 -17.18
C ALA A 164 -10.27 -7.57 -16.30
N ARG A 165 -10.34 -7.84 -15.00
CA ARG A 165 -9.39 -7.34 -14.00
C ARG A 165 -8.61 -8.50 -13.42
N TYR A 166 -7.32 -8.29 -13.21
CA TYR A 166 -6.38 -9.28 -12.73
C TYR A 166 -5.67 -8.72 -11.50
N ARG A 167 -5.64 -9.50 -10.41
CA ARG A 167 -4.81 -9.20 -9.25
C ARG A 167 -3.48 -9.92 -9.41
N VAL A 168 -2.41 -9.15 -9.42
CA VAL A 168 -1.03 -9.62 -9.60
C VAL A 168 -0.21 -9.23 -8.38
N ASP A 169 0.75 -10.07 -8.01
CA ASP A 169 1.55 -9.84 -6.81
C ASP A 169 2.72 -8.89 -7.10
N PHE A 170 3.32 -8.99 -8.29
CA PHE A 170 4.23 -7.97 -8.82
C PHE A 170 3.82 -7.55 -10.24
N TRP A 171 4.05 -6.28 -10.52
CA TRP A 171 3.78 -5.65 -11.79
C TRP A 171 4.99 -4.83 -12.24
N ILE A 172 5.53 -5.17 -13.41
CA ILE A 172 6.75 -4.56 -13.94
C ILE A 172 6.46 -4.05 -15.35
N THR A 173 6.73 -2.77 -15.58
CA THR A 173 6.56 -2.14 -16.90
C THR A 173 7.84 -2.25 -17.71
N CYS A 174 7.75 -2.80 -18.93
CA CYS A 174 8.91 -2.98 -19.80
C CYS A 174 8.74 -2.25 -21.14
N ALA A 175 9.83 -2.16 -21.93
CA ALA A 175 9.86 -1.47 -23.23
C ALA A 175 8.79 -2.01 -24.21
N GLN A 176 8.73 -3.34 -24.33
CA GLN A 176 7.98 -4.09 -25.34
C GLN A 176 6.81 -4.91 -24.74
N GLY A 177 6.21 -4.39 -23.67
CA GLY A 177 5.10 -5.03 -22.97
C GLY A 177 5.30 -4.93 -21.47
N ASN A 178 4.40 -5.54 -20.71
CA ASN A 178 4.50 -5.54 -19.25
C ASN A 178 4.55 -6.97 -18.71
N LEU A 179 5.17 -7.13 -17.56
CA LEU A 179 5.30 -8.41 -16.87
C LEU A 179 4.44 -8.41 -15.60
N ALA A 180 3.52 -9.37 -15.53
CA ALA A 180 2.74 -9.70 -14.35
C ALA A 180 3.32 -10.94 -13.67
N ILE A 181 3.47 -10.91 -12.35
CA ILE A 181 3.93 -12.06 -11.57
C ILE A 181 2.88 -12.43 -10.52
N ILE A 182 2.60 -13.72 -10.41
CA ILE A 182 1.66 -14.33 -9.47
C ILE A 182 2.40 -15.33 -8.61
N LEU A 183 2.27 -15.23 -7.30
CA LEU A 183 2.88 -16.14 -6.34
C LEU A 183 1.85 -17.14 -5.79
N GLY A 184 2.33 -18.36 -5.54
CA GLY A 184 1.64 -19.45 -4.85
C GLY A 184 0.83 -20.36 -5.76
N ASP A 185 0.30 -21.42 -5.14
CA ASP A 185 -0.27 -22.59 -5.81
C ASP A 185 -1.77 -22.49 -6.10
N VAL A 186 -2.42 -21.42 -5.63
CA VAL A 186 -3.80 -21.10 -6.01
C VAL A 186 -3.86 -20.57 -7.45
N PRO A 187 -4.52 -21.28 -8.39
CA PRO A 187 -4.68 -20.79 -9.75
C PRO A 187 -5.46 -19.47 -9.76
N ARG A 188 -4.88 -18.44 -10.40
CA ARG A 188 -5.53 -17.16 -10.63
C ARG A 188 -5.56 -16.88 -12.12
N ARG A 189 -6.63 -16.20 -12.57
CA ARG A 189 -6.70 -15.72 -13.95
C ARG A 189 -5.51 -14.79 -14.21
N MET A 190 -4.81 -14.99 -15.32
CA MET A 190 -3.66 -14.18 -15.71
C MET A 190 -3.98 -13.30 -16.91
N PRO A 191 -3.38 -12.10 -17.00
CA PRO A 191 -3.44 -11.32 -18.23
C PRO A 191 -2.78 -12.12 -19.36
N HIS A 192 -3.36 -12.07 -20.56
CA HIS A 192 -2.81 -12.72 -21.74
C HIS A 192 -2.83 -11.76 -22.94
N GLY A 193 -1.95 -11.98 -23.92
CA GLY A 193 -1.92 -11.23 -25.17
C GLY A 193 -0.59 -10.54 -25.45
N ARG A 194 -0.50 -9.84 -26.58
CA ARG A 194 0.78 -9.28 -27.06
C ARG A 194 1.40 -8.23 -26.13
N ALA A 195 0.58 -7.46 -25.41
CA ALA A 195 1.03 -6.41 -24.51
C ALA A 195 1.48 -6.89 -23.12
N TRP A 196 1.33 -8.19 -22.82
CA TRP A 196 1.55 -8.72 -21.48
C TRP A 196 2.33 -10.04 -21.54
N ARG A 197 3.16 -10.28 -20.52
CA ARG A 197 3.65 -11.60 -20.14
C ARG A 197 3.24 -11.86 -18.70
N ALA A 198 2.97 -13.12 -18.40
CA ALA A 198 2.63 -13.54 -17.06
C ALA A 198 3.59 -14.65 -16.64
N MET A 199 4.12 -14.54 -15.43
CA MET A 199 4.90 -15.56 -14.77
C MET A 199 4.20 -15.96 -13.48
N ARG A 200 4.41 -17.21 -13.09
CA ARG A 200 3.93 -17.74 -11.84
C ARG A 200 5.08 -18.43 -11.14
N PHE A 201 5.19 -18.21 -9.83
CA PHE A 201 6.08 -18.97 -8.97
C PHE A 201 5.26 -19.71 -7.91
N SER A 202 5.44 -21.02 -7.79
CA SER A 202 4.88 -21.83 -6.70
C SER A 202 5.53 -21.49 -5.36
N ALA A 203 5.01 -22.04 -4.25
CA ALA A 203 5.69 -21.95 -2.97
C ALA A 203 7.10 -22.57 -3.03
N ASP A 204 7.23 -23.76 -3.66
CA ASP A 204 8.49 -24.50 -3.78
C ASP A 204 9.53 -23.72 -4.62
N GLU A 205 9.11 -23.09 -5.72
CA GLU A 205 10.03 -22.29 -6.55
C GLU A 205 10.58 -21.09 -5.77
N LEU A 206 9.77 -20.49 -4.89
CA LEU A 206 10.16 -19.35 -4.06
C LEU A 206 11.15 -19.72 -2.94
N GLU A 207 11.40 -21.01 -2.67
CA GLU A 207 12.53 -21.41 -1.80
C GLU A 207 13.88 -21.03 -2.43
N ASN A 208 13.94 -20.88 -3.76
CA ASN A 208 15.11 -20.38 -4.49
C ASN A 208 14.80 -19.03 -5.14
N VAL A 209 14.76 -17.99 -4.30
CA VAL A 209 14.46 -16.61 -4.71
C VAL A 209 15.44 -16.10 -5.77
N ASP A 210 16.73 -16.41 -5.66
CA ASP A 210 17.74 -15.94 -6.61
C ASP A 210 17.45 -16.47 -8.03
N ASN A 211 17.08 -17.74 -8.14
CA ASN A 211 16.65 -18.32 -9.40
C ASN A 211 15.37 -17.64 -9.94
N CYS A 212 14.38 -17.37 -9.07
CA CYS A 212 13.18 -16.64 -9.46
C CYS A 212 13.52 -15.23 -9.98
N ALA A 213 14.34 -14.47 -9.27
CA ALA A 213 14.80 -13.15 -9.67
C ALA A 213 15.59 -13.17 -10.99
N HIS A 214 16.40 -14.20 -11.22
CA HIS A 214 17.08 -14.42 -12.49
C HIS A 214 16.10 -14.68 -13.65
N GLN A 215 15.07 -15.50 -13.44
CA GLN A 215 14.03 -15.74 -14.45
C GLN A 215 13.26 -14.45 -14.78
N VAL A 216 12.91 -13.65 -13.76
CA VAL A 216 12.28 -12.33 -13.95
C VAL A 216 13.20 -11.41 -14.75
N SER A 217 14.48 -11.32 -14.38
CA SER A 217 15.48 -10.51 -15.09
C SER A 217 15.61 -10.89 -16.57
N ARG A 218 15.61 -12.20 -16.86
CA ARG A 218 15.64 -12.70 -18.24
C ARG A 218 14.38 -12.28 -19.02
N MET A 219 13.20 -12.45 -18.44
CA MET A 219 11.93 -12.04 -19.06
C MET A 219 11.88 -10.53 -19.30
N ILE A 220 12.40 -9.71 -18.38
CA ILE A 220 12.53 -8.27 -18.56
C ILE A 220 13.42 -7.94 -19.75
N ARG A 221 14.57 -8.62 -19.92
CA ARG A 221 15.44 -8.44 -21.09
C ARG A 221 14.74 -8.81 -22.40
N GLU A 222 14.01 -9.92 -22.42
CA GLU A 222 13.21 -10.35 -23.57
C GLU A 222 12.12 -9.31 -23.92
N LEU A 223 11.61 -8.58 -22.93
CA LEU A 223 10.66 -7.47 -23.09
C LEU A 223 11.32 -6.10 -23.30
N GLY A 224 12.63 -6.07 -23.62
CA GLY A 224 13.36 -4.86 -23.96
C GLY A 224 13.75 -3.96 -22.77
N GLY A 225 13.80 -4.52 -21.56
CA GLY A 225 14.21 -3.79 -20.34
C GLY A 225 13.07 -3.06 -19.64
N THR A 226 13.30 -2.62 -18.40
CA THR A 226 12.31 -1.87 -17.61
C THR A 226 12.12 -0.46 -18.15
N LYS A 227 10.87 -0.01 -18.24
CA LYS A 227 10.53 1.41 -18.39
C LYS A 227 10.47 2.01 -17.00
N TYR A 228 11.59 2.49 -16.46
CA TYR A 228 11.49 3.33 -15.28
C TYR A 228 11.17 4.77 -15.69
N LEU A 229 10.05 5.28 -15.17
CA LEU A 229 9.65 6.69 -15.26
C LEU A 229 10.62 7.50 -14.40
N GLN A 230 11.62 8.13 -15.02
CA GLN A 230 12.27 9.32 -14.46
C GLN A 230 11.19 10.40 -14.28
N ARG A 231 10.56 10.45 -13.10
CA ARG A 231 9.83 11.63 -12.63
C ARG A 231 10.55 12.16 -11.41
N GLY A 232 11.44 13.14 -11.63
CA GLY A 232 11.91 14.02 -10.56
C GLY A 232 13.38 14.41 -10.55
N ALA A 233 13.96 14.84 -11.67
CA ALA A 233 15.00 15.86 -11.66
C ALA A 233 14.64 16.90 -12.73
N THR A 234 13.57 17.64 -12.49
CA THR A 234 13.37 18.92 -13.19
C THR A 234 13.64 20.00 -12.16
N LYS A 235 14.60 20.85 -12.54
CA LYS A 235 15.16 22.00 -11.83
C LYS A 235 14.15 22.85 -11.08
#